data_AF-A0A3E0KIU9-F1
#
_entry.id   AF-A0A3E0KIU9-F1
#
_cell.length_a   1.000
_cell.length_b   1.000
_cell.length_c   1.000
_cell.angle_alpha   90.00
_cell.angle_beta   90.00
_cell.angle_gamma   90.00
#
_symmetry.space_group_name_H-M   'P 1'
#
loop_
_entity.id
_entity.type
_entity.pdbx_description
1 polymer ?
#
loop_
_entity_poly.entity_id
_entity_poly.type
_entity_poly.pdbx_seq_one_letter_code
_entity_poly.pdbx_strand_id
1 'polypeptide(L)' 'MRIVVQKFGGTSVVTPAARRNVTARIREALAEGLHVVAVVSAMG' A
#
# COMPACT_ATOMS: atom_id res chain seq x y z
N MET A 1 14.84 3.92 13.70
CA MET A 1 13.93 3.05 12.94
C MET A 1 12.85 3.92 12.31
N ARG A 2 12.75 3.99 10.97
CA ARG A 2 11.75 4.85 10.27
C ARG A 2 10.59 3.98 9.80
N ILE A 3 9.41 4.13 10.40
CA ILE A 3 8.20 3.39 10.03
C ILE A 3 7.24 4.33 9.29
N VAL A 4 6.58 3.82 8.26
CA VAL A 4 5.43 4.47 7.62
C VAL A 4 4.22 3.55 7.66
N VAL A 5 3.07 4.12 8.01
CA VAL A 5 1.79 3.43 7.93
C VAL A 5 1.06 3.91 6.68
N GLN A 6 0.78 3.02 5.75
CA GLN A 6 0.04 3.31 4.51
C GLN A 6 -1.35 2.68 4.59
N LYS A 7 -2.40 3.49 4.46
CA LYS A 7 -3.79 3.02 4.45
C LYS A 7 -4.38 3.08 3.04
N PHE A 8 -4.94 1.97 2.59
CA PHE A 8 -5.63 1.86 1.30
C PHE A 8 -7.09 1.51 1.52
N GLY A 9 -8.00 2.38 1.04
CA GLY A 9 -9.43 2.13 1.10
C GLY A 9 -9.89 1.08 0.10
N GLY A 10 -11.15 0.61 0.21
CA GLY A 10 -11.71 -0.44 -0.65
C GLY A 10 -11.61 -0.12 -2.16
N THR A 11 -11.88 1.13 -2.53
CA THR A 11 -11.75 1.61 -3.93
C THR A 11 -10.31 1.56 -4.45
N SER A 12 -9.31 1.62 -3.56
CA SER A 12 -7.88 1.51 -3.94
C SER A 12 -7.47 0.07 -4.22
N VAL A 13 -8.29 -0.92 -3.87
CA VAL A 13 -7.99 -2.35 -4.02
C VAL A 13 -9.02 -3.12 -4.85
N VAL A 14 -10.02 -2.44 -5.42
CA VAL A 14 -11.16 -3.06 -6.13
C VAL A 14 -10.75 -3.87 -7.35
N THR A 15 -9.91 -3.32 -8.24
CA THR A 15 -9.44 -4.03 -9.43
C THR A 15 -8.03 -4.62 -9.25
N PRO A 16 -7.66 -5.67 -10.00
CA PRO A 16 -6.28 -6.15 -10.05
C PRO A 16 -5.26 -5.05 -10.42
N ALA A 17 -5.64 -4.13 -11.32
CA ALA A 17 -4.80 -3.00 -11.71
C ALA A 17 -4.58 -2.02 -10.54
N ALA A 18 -5.64 -1.69 -9.79
CA ALA A 18 -5.53 -0.84 -8.62
C ALA A 18 -4.61 -1.45 -7.54
N ARG A 19 -4.71 -2.77 -7.31
CA ARG A 19 -3.81 -3.49 -6.39
C ARG A 19 -2.34 -3.46 -6.84
N ARG A 20 -2.07 -3.50 -8.14
CA ARG A 20 -0.69 -3.31 -8.65
C ARG A 20 -0.14 -1.92 -8.31
N ASN A 21 -0.96 -0.87 -8.42
CA ASN A 21 -0.56 0.49 -8.04
C ASN A 21 -0.30 0.61 -6.52
N VAL A 22 -1.14 -0.01 -5.69
CA VAL A 22 -0.91 -0.10 -4.23
C VAL A 22 0.42 -0.78 -3.93
N THR A 23 0.70 -1.90 -4.61
CA THR A 23 1.96 -2.63 -4.42
C THR A 23 3.17 -1.81 -4.86
N ALA A 24 3.06 -1.03 -5.95
CA ALA A 24 4.12 -0.14 -6.40
C ALA A 24 4.47 0.91 -5.33
N ARG A 25 3.47 1.56 -4.73
CA ARG A 25 3.67 2.54 -3.63
C ARG A 25 4.32 1.94 -2.39
N ILE A 26 3.94 0.71 -2.04
CA ILE A 26 4.59 -0.02 -0.94
C ILE A 26 6.06 -0.28 -1.27
N ARG A 27 6.37 -0.70 -2.51
CA ARG A 27 7.75 -0.95 -2.96
C ARG A 27 8.60 0.32 -2.98
N GLU A 28 8.04 1.45 -3.41
CA GLU A 28 8.71 2.75 -3.37
C GLU A 28 9.15 3.10 -1.94
N ALA A 29 8.23 3.00 -0.98
CA ALA A 29 8.55 3.26 0.43
C ALA A 29 9.59 2.29 1.02
N LEU A 30 9.52 1.01 0.66
CA LEU A 30 10.54 0.04 1.04
C LEU A 30 11.91 0.39 0.45
N ALA A 31 11.95 0.84 -0.81
CA ALA A 31 13.19 1.28 -1.48
C ALA A 31 13.80 2.54 -0.85
N GLU A 32 12.98 3.41 -0.25
CA GLU A 32 13.42 4.55 0.56
C GLU A 32 13.98 4.15 1.95
N GLY A 33 14.02 2.85 2.25
CA GLY A 33 14.50 2.32 3.53
C GLY A 33 13.50 2.47 4.68
N LEU A 34 12.21 2.63 4.37
CA LEU A 34 11.15 2.67 5.37
C LEU A 34 10.68 1.26 5.71
N HIS A 35 10.38 1.04 6.99
CA HIS A 35 9.60 -0.11 7.41
C HIS A 35 8.11 0.20 7.16
N VAL A 36 7.43 -0.59 6.33
CA VAL A 36 6.06 -0.30 5.92
C VAL A 36 5.06 -1.18 6.69
N VAL A 37 4.05 -0.56 7.27
CA VAL A 37 2.82 -1.21 7.74
C VAL A 37 1.69 -0.82 6.80
N ALA A 38 1.10 -1.80 6.12
CA ALA A 38 -0.02 -1.56 5.21
C ALA A 38 -1.35 -1.97 5.87
N VAL A 39 -2.31 -1.05 5.91
CA VAL A 39 -3.69 -1.31 6.36
C VAL A 39 -4.61 -1.24 5.16
N VAL A 40 -5.32 -2.32 4.88
CA VAL A 40 -6.24 -2.42 3.74
C VAL A 40 -7.66 -2.68 4.21
N SER A 41 -8.62 -1.98 3.61
CA SER A 41 -10.04 -2.32 3.75
C SER A 41 -10.41 -3.50 2.85
N ALA A 42 -11.55 -4.14 3.11
CA ALA A 42 -12.14 -5.09 2.17
C ALA A 42 -12.37 -4.44 0.80
N MET A 43 -12.29 -5.25 -0.26
CA MET A 43 -12.57 -4.80 -1.63
C MET A 43 -14.07 -4.47 -1.77
N GLY A 44 -14.37 -3.34 -2.42
CA GLY A 44 -15.72 -2.91 -2.76
C GLY A 44 -15.73 -2.29 -4.14
#